data_AF-A0A2E5C967-F1
#
_entry.id   AF-A0A2E5C967-F1
#
_cell.length_a   1.000
_cell.length_b   1.000
_cell.length_c   1.000
_cell.angle_alpha   90.00
_cell.angle_beta   90.00
_cell.angle_gamma   90.00
#
_symmetry.space_group_name_H-M   'P 1'
#
loop_
_entity.id
_entity.type
_entity.pdbx_description
1 polymer ?
#
loop_
_entity_poly.entity_id
_entity_poly.type
_entity_poly.pdbx_seq_one_letter_code
_entity_poly.pdbx_strand_id
1 'polypeptide(L)'
;MAFRADEAARIGYEEVEAYLVPRPRDADEAQRARSKEALRAIVDELGPVVDAYPSWHPLVWNHDNRHPSTSPTYGCGYSDLDHTRLFANGFITCPYGDKWQKVIDSVKALPFPPAATITAERLDVQLYNPNATPVLVRCNWNNSLDEDGMIPLSIAMPLLLEKEVPCWQWAQVAETWETMRPYFLGRPHGSRSSLFVNQETGQAMKRVWNALIGTGMFGPIKV
;
A
#
# COMPACT_ATOMS: atom_id res chain seq x y z
N MET A 1 11.11 19.16 -8.38
CA MET A 1 11.74 18.98 -7.05
C MET A 1 12.03 17.50 -6.86
N ALA A 2 13.21 17.17 -6.32
CA ALA A 2 13.51 15.80 -5.91
C ALA A 2 12.54 15.40 -4.79
N PHE A 3 11.97 14.21 -4.89
CA PHE A 3 11.14 13.65 -3.82
C PHE A 3 12.02 13.35 -2.61
N ARG A 4 11.62 13.86 -1.44
CA ARG A 4 12.35 13.69 -0.19
C ARG A 4 11.73 12.53 0.57
N ALA A 5 12.14 11.31 0.21
CA ALA A 5 11.60 10.07 0.77
C ALA A 5 11.72 10.04 2.30
N ASP A 6 12.87 10.41 2.85
CA ASP A 6 13.10 10.41 4.30
C ASP A 6 12.18 11.38 5.05
N GLU A 7 11.96 12.58 4.48
CA GLU A 7 11.07 13.58 5.06
C GLU A 7 9.61 13.08 5.06
N ALA A 8 9.19 12.47 3.94
CA ALA A 8 7.86 11.90 3.79
C ALA A 8 7.64 10.72 4.76
N ALA A 9 8.61 9.81 4.89
CA ALA A 9 8.57 8.68 5.81
C ALA A 9 8.49 9.14 7.27
N ARG A 10 9.28 10.15 7.66
CA ARG A 10 9.25 10.73 9.02
C ARG A 10 7.88 11.35 9.33
N ILE A 11 7.34 12.17 8.43
CA ILE A 11 6.03 12.81 8.63
C ILE A 11 4.94 11.75 8.75
N GLY A 12 4.93 10.75 7.87
CA GLY A 12 3.95 9.66 7.93
C GLY A 12 4.02 8.88 9.25
N TYR A 13 5.23 8.61 9.76
CA TYR A 13 5.40 7.97 11.06
C TYR A 13 4.83 8.84 12.21
N GLU A 14 5.13 10.14 12.23
CA GLU A 14 4.62 11.07 13.26
C GLU A 14 3.08 11.11 13.27
N GLU A 15 2.45 11.12 12.11
CA GLU A 15 0.99 11.10 11.98
C GLU A 15 0.36 9.78 12.45
N VAL A 16 0.98 8.65 12.11
CA VAL A 16 0.50 7.32 12.54
C VAL A 16 0.72 7.13 14.04
N GLU A 17 1.84 7.59 14.59
CA GLU A 17 2.09 7.54 16.04
C GLU A 17 1.03 8.37 16.79
N ALA A 18 0.76 9.59 16.32
CA ALA A 18 -0.26 10.45 16.92
C ALA A 18 -1.69 9.86 16.84
N TYR A 19 -1.94 9.01 15.84
CA TYR A 19 -3.24 8.39 15.61
C TYR A 19 -3.44 7.06 16.35
N LEU A 20 -2.46 6.15 16.26
CA LEU A 20 -2.56 4.79 16.77
C LEU A 20 -2.06 4.66 18.21
N VAL A 21 -1.21 5.55 18.73
CA VAL A 21 -0.88 5.49 20.15
C VAL A 21 -2.08 6.00 20.95
N PRO A 22 -2.63 5.21 21.89
CA PRO A 22 -3.80 5.63 22.64
C PRO A 22 -3.56 6.95 23.40
N ARG A 23 -4.64 7.73 23.54
CA ARG A 23 -4.61 9.00 24.27
C ARG A 23 -4.34 8.76 25.77
N PRO A 24 -3.79 9.73 26.52
CA PRO A 24 -3.54 9.59 27.96
C PRO A 24 -4.76 9.22 28.81
N ARG A 25 -5.97 9.57 28.34
CA ARG A 25 -7.23 9.21 29.02
C ARG A 25 -7.62 7.74 28.84
N ASP A 26 -7.08 7.10 27.80
CA ASP A 26 -7.47 5.78 27.30
C ASP A 26 -6.38 4.71 27.59
N ALA A 27 -5.19 5.14 28.04
CA ALA A 27 -4.07 4.29 28.41
C ALA A 27 -3.08 5.03 29.32
N ASP A 28 -2.50 4.33 30.29
CA ASP A 28 -1.41 4.84 31.13
C ASP A 28 -0.08 4.96 30.36
N GLU A 29 0.94 5.52 31.02
CA GLU A 29 2.24 5.74 30.39
C GLU A 29 2.94 4.44 29.98
N ALA A 30 2.81 3.39 30.78
CA ALA A 30 3.42 2.08 30.48
C ALA A 30 2.76 1.44 29.24
N GLN A 31 1.44 1.45 29.15
CA GLN A 31 0.71 0.95 28.00
C GLN A 31 1.02 1.77 26.74
N ARG A 32 1.10 3.10 26.86
CA ARG A 32 1.48 3.96 25.72
C ARG A 32 2.92 3.72 25.27
N ALA A 33 3.85 3.47 26.18
CA ALA A 33 5.22 3.08 25.84
C ALA A 33 5.25 1.76 25.06
N ARG A 34 4.50 0.74 25.51
CA ARG A 34 4.34 -0.54 24.77
C ARG A 34 3.74 -0.34 23.38
N SER A 35 2.71 0.49 23.26
CA SER A 35 2.10 0.82 21.96
C SER A 35 3.08 1.48 20.99
N LYS A 36 3.92 2.39 21.50
CA LYS A 36 4.98 3.06 20.70
C LYS A 36 6.06 2.08 20.26
N GLU A 37 6.51 1.23 21.17
CA GLU A 37 7.52 0.20 20.88
C GLU A 37 7.03 -0.78 19.82
N ALA A 38 5.79 -1.28 19.97
CA ALA A 38 5.16 -2.14 18.97
C ALA A 38 5.02 -1.45 17.62
N LEU A 39 4.60 -0.19 17.58
CA LEU A 39 4.48 0.56 16.33
C LEU A 39 5.83 0.75 15.63
N ARG A 40 6.91 1.01 16.38
CA ARG A 40 8.27 1.11 15.81
C ARG A 40 8.72 -0.21 15.20
N ALA A 41 8.54 -1.32 15.92
CA ALA A 41 8.87 -2.65 15.40
C ALA A 41 8.09 -2.97 14.11
N ILE A 42 6.81 -2.58 14.04
CA ILE A 42 5.99 -2.77 12.83
C ILE A 42 6.48 -1.89 11.67
N VAL A 43 6.94 -0.67 11.92
CA VAL A 43 7.50 0.21 10.88
C VAL A 43 8.82 -0.33 10.37
N ASP A 44 9.68 -0.84 11.26
CA ASP A 44 10.93 -1.49 10.88
C ASP A 44 10.68 -2.75 10.04
N GLU A 45 9.59 -3.47 10.32
CA GLU A 45 9.19 -4.67 9.57
C GLU A 45 8.53 -4.34 8.22
N LEU A 46 7.52 -3.47 8.21
CA LEU A 46 6.68 -3.22 7.03
C LEU A 46 7.21 -2.09 6.13
N GLY A 47 8.21 -1.34 6.59
CA GLY A 47 8.69 -0.15 5.91
C GLY A 47 7.85 1.09 6.22
N PRO A 48 8.09 2.19 5.49
CA PRO A 48 7.58 3.50 5.85
C PRO A 48 6.05 3.58 5.70
N VAL A 49 5.46 4.54 6.43
CA VAL A 49 4.04 4.88 6.31
C VAL A 49 3.77 5.46 4.92
N VAL A 50 2.64 5.06 4.35
CA VAL A 50 2.18 5.49 3.01
C VAL A 50 0.73 5.97 3.08
N ASP A 51 0.33 6.84 2.16
CA ASP A 51 -1.05 7.31 2.07
C ASP A 51 -1.90 6.42 1.17
N ALA A 52 -1.28 5.82 0.15
CA ALA A 52 -1.93 4.99 -0.84
C ALA A 52 -0.95 4.04 -1.52
N TYR A 53 -1.41 2.85 -1.86
CA TYR A 53 -0.65 1.88 -2.64
C TYR A 53 -0.69 2.20 -4.14
N PRO A 54 0.34 1.79 -4.90
CA PRO A 54 0.17 1.60 -6.33
C PRO A 54 -0.98 0.62 -6.61
N SER A 55 -1.75 0.82 -7.68
CA SER A 55 -2.86 -0.06 -8.05
C SER A 55 -2.41 -1.50 -8.27
N TRP A 56 -1.19 -1.70 -8.76
CA TRP A 56 -0.58 -3.02 -8.97
C TRP A 56 -0.05 -3.67 -7.69
N HIS A 57 -0.11 -3.01 -6.53
CA HIS A 57 0.42 -3.57 -5.29
C HIS A 57 -0.46 -4.73 -4.77
N PRO A 58 0.12 -5.84 -4.26
CA PRO A 58 -0.62 -7.00 -3.76
C PRO A 58 -1.77 -6.67 -2.81
N LEU A 59 -1.56 -5.72 -1.90
CA LEU A 59 -2.57 -5.33 -0.89
C LEU A 59 -3.82 -4.70 -1.47
N VAL A 60 -3.81 -4.24 -2.73
CA VAL A 60 -4.98 -3.69 -3.41
C VAL A 60 -5.28 -4.41 -4.71
N TRP A 61 -4.59 -5.53 -4.98
CA TRP A 61 -4.60 -6.22 -6.27
C TRP A 61 -5.99 -6.64 -6.74
N ASN A 62 -6.85 -7.09 -5.83
CA ASN A 62 -8.15 -7.67 -6.21
C ASN A 62 -9.24 -6.64 -6.54
N HIS A 63 -8.87 -5.37 -6.75
CA HIS A 63 -9.82 -4.33 -7.17
C HIS A 63 -10.38 -4.58 -8.58
N ASP A 64 -11.52 -3.95 -8.89
CA ASP A 64 -12.08 -3.92 -10.25
C ASP A 64 -11.17 -3.13 -11.20
N ASN A 65 -10.64 -3.76 -12.25
CA ASN A 65 -9.72 -3.14 -13.20
C ASN A 65 -10.29 -1.86 -13.88
N ARG A 66 -11.61 -1.66 -13.90
CA ARG A 66 -12.22 -0.42 -14.40
C ARG A 66 -12.22 0.72 -13.37
N HIS A 67 -12.07 0.38 -12.10
CA HIS A 67 -12.11 1.29 -10.96
C HIS A 67 -10.93 0.98 -10.02
N PRO A 68 -9.70 1.33 -10.42
CA PRO A 68 -8.51 0.96 -9.68
C PRO A 68 -8.54 1.51 -8.25
N SER A 69 -8.30 0.63 -7.28
CA SER A 69 -8.18 1.00 -5.88
C SER A 69 -6.71 1.21 -5.50
N THR A 70 -6.44 2.22 -4.70
CA THR A 70 -5.12 2.51 -4.12
C THR A 70 -5.14 2.40 -2.59
N SER A 71 -6.23 1.88 -2.03
CA SER A 71 -6.33 1.56 -0.60
C SER A 71 -7.02 0.20 -0.40
N PRO A 72 -6.72 -0.52 0.69
CA PRO A 72 -7.44 -1.73 1.04
C PRO A 72 -8.91 -1.40 1.31
N THR A 73 -9.82 -2.02 0.57
CA THR A 73 -11.27 -1.80 0.70
C THR A 73 -12.03 -3.12 0.56
N TYR A 74 -13.35 -3.07 0.76
CA TYR A 74 -14.24 -4.17 0.42
C TYR A 74 -14.13 -4.59 -1.05
N GLY A 75 -13.91 -3.64 -1.96
CA GLY A 75 -13.68 -3.93 -3.38
C GLY A 75 -12.39 -4.70 -3.66
N CYS A 76 -11.46 -4.75 -2.71
CA CYS A 76 -10.25 -5.58 -2.76
C CYS A 76 -10.39 -6.91 -2.01
N GLY A 77 -11.57 -7.21 -1.43
CA GLY A 77 -11.85 -8.44 -0.69
C GLY A 77 -11.69 -8.35 0.83
N TYR A 78 -11.30 -7.20 1.38
CA TYR A 78 -11.19 -7.04 2.85
C TYR A 78 -12.53 -6.74 3.50
N SER A 79 -12.78 -7.28 4.69
CA SER A 79 -14.00 -7.03 5.45
C SER A 79 -13.72 -6.34 6.77
N ASP A 80 -14.67 -5.48 7.18
CA ASP A 80 -14.69 -4.83 8.50
C ASP A 80 -13.39 -4.08 8.88
N LEU A 81 -12.69 -3.51 7.88
CA LEU A 81 -11.58 -2.59 8.14
C LEU A 81 -12.09 -1.33 8.84
N ASP A 82 -11.38 -0.90 9.87
CA ASP A 82 -11.63 0.34 10.61
C ASP A 82 -10.33 0.97 11.09
N HIS A 83 -10.29 2.30 11.22
CA HIS A 83 -9.13 3.04 11.72
C HIS A 83 -7.79 2.61 11.08
N THR A 84 -7.81 2.36 9.77
CA THR A 84 -6.69 1.74 9.06
C THR A 84 -5.54 2.72 8.80
N ARG A 85 -4.30 2.25 8.95
CA ARG A 85 -3.07 2.96 8.59
C ARG A 85 -2.16 2.07 7.76
N LEU A 86 -1.62 2.64 6.69
CA LEU A 86 -0.93 1.91 5.63
C LEU A 86 0.59 2.10 5.78
N PHE A 87 1.32 1.02 5.51
CA PHE A 87 2.77 0.94 5.42
C PHE A 87 3.12 0.31 4.07
N ALA A 88 4.35 0.50 3.59
CA ALA A 88 4.79 0.03 2.28
C ALA A 88 4.44 -1.47 2.05
N ASN A 89 4.69 -2.32 3.04
CA ASN A 89 4.48 -3.77 2.94
C ASN A 89 3.33 -4.31 3.82
N GLY A 90 2.41 -3.47 4.28
CA GLY A 90 1.30 -3.94 5.11
C GLY A 90 0.45 -2.82 5.68
N PHE A 91 -0.57 -3.16 6.46
CA PHE A 91 -1.38 -2.16 7.14
C PHE A 91 -1.84 -2.64 8.51
N ILE A 92 -2.12 -1.69 9.39
CA ILE A 92 -2.79 -1.94 10.67
C ILE A 92 -4.23 -1.46 10.54
N THR A 93 -5.18 -2.25 11.05
CA THR A 93 -6.58 -1.84 11.22
C THR A 93 -7.03 -2.12 12.65
N CYS A 94 -7.87 -1.27 13.22
CA CYS A 94 -8.33 -1.35 14.61
C CYS A 94 -9.86 -1.41 14.68
N PRO A 95 -10.50 -2.51 14.22
CA PRO A 95 -11.94 -2.69 14.32
C PRO A 95 -12.43 -2.85 15.76
N TYR A 96 -13.64 -2.35 16.02
CA TYR A 96 -14.32 -2.50 17.30
C TYR A 96 -15.01 -3.85 17.46
N GLY A 97 -15.02 -4.37 18.70
CA GLY A 97 -15.65 -5.64 19.05
C GLY A 97 -15.01 -6.85 18.35
N ASP A 98 -15.80 -7.87 18.03
CA ASP A 98 -15.31 -9.13 17.45
C ASP A 98 -15.05 -9.09 15.93
N LYS A 99 -15.10 -7.90 15.34
CA LYS A 99 -14.93 -7.70 13.89
C LYS A 99 -13.52 -8.02 13.38
N TRP A 100 -12.51 -8.02 14.26
CA TRP A 100 -11.13 -8.38 13.91
C TRP A 100 -11.01 -9.77 13.29
N GLN A 101 -11.88 -10.73 13.68
CA GLN A 101 -11.87 -12.07 13.11
C GLN A 101 -12.26 -12.05 11.63
N LYS A 102 -13.23 -11.21 11.26
CA LYS A 102 -13.64 -11.04 9.85
C LYS A 102 -12.54 -10.43 8.99
N VAL A 103 -11.72 -9.54 9.55
CA VAL A 103 -10.52 -9.05 8.87
C VAL A 103 -9.59 -10.22 8.53
N ILE A 104 -9.25 -11.04 9.53
CA ILE A 104 -8.35 -12.19 9.36
C ILE A 104 -8.92 -13.20 8.37
N ASP A 105 -10.22 -13.53 8.49
CA ASP A 105 -10.88 -14.48 7.61
C ASP A 105 -10.95 -13.96 6.18
N SER A 106 -11.17 -12.66 5.98
CA SER A 106 -11.15 -12.05 4.65
C SER A 106 -9.76 -12.14 4.01
N VAL A 107 -8.69 -11.92 4.77
CA VAL A 107 -7.31 -12.06 4.29
C VAL A 107 -7.00 -13.50 3.87
N LYS A 108 -7.43 -14.49 4.67
CA LYS A 108 -7.26 -15.92 4.33
C LYS A 108 -7.99 -16.33 3.06
N ALA A 109 -9.10 -15.65 2.74
CA ALA A 109 -9.91 -15.91 1.56
C ALA A 109 -9.43 -15.15 0.30
N LEU A 110 -8.44 -14.25 0.42
CA LEU A 110 -7.97 -13.45 -0.71
C LEU A 110 -7.33 -14.34 -1.78
N PRO A 111 -7.64 -14.11 -3.06
CA PRO A 111 -6.81 -14.61 -4.15
C PRO A 111 -5.39 -14.08 -4.02
N PHE A 112 -4.40 -14.97 -4.09
CA PHE A 112 -2.98 -14.60 -4.01
C PHE A 112 -2.48 -14.07 -5.36
N PRO A 113 -1.87 -12.86 -5.41
CA PRO A 113 -1.09 -12.47 -6.57
C PRO A 113 0.20 -13.31 -6.64
N PRO A 114 0.73 -13.64 -7.83
CA PRO A 114 1.88 -14.53 -7.98
C PRO A 114 3.16 -14.01 -7.30
N ALA A 115 3.26 -12.71 -7.03
CA ALA A 115 4.45 -12.07 -6.48
C ALA A 115 4.52 -12.03 -4.95
N ALA A 116 3.43 -12.28 -4.23
CA ALA A 116 3.39 -12.13 -2.77
C ALA A 116 2.29 -12.94 -2.08
N THR A 117 2.50 -13.26 -0.80
CA THR A 117 1.49 -13.86 0.08
C THR A 117 1.04 -12.84 1.12
N ILE A 118 -0.27 -12.70 1.32
CA ILE A 118 -0.84 -11.80 2.33
C ILE A 118 -1.21 -12.60 3.58
N THR A 119 -0.77 -12.13 4.74
CA THR A 119 -1.09 -12.75 6.04
C THR A 119 -1.69 -11.71 6.99
N ALA A 120 -2.44 -12.18 7.99
CA ALA A 120 -3.02 -11.31 9.00
C ALA A 120 -2.92 -11.96 10.38
N GLU A 121 -2.62 -11.15 11.39
CA GLU A 121 -2.63 -11.58 12.79
C GLU A 121 -3.20 -10.50 13.69
N ARG A 122 -3.76 -10.94 14.82
CA ARG A 122 -4.15 -10.05 15.90
C ARG A 122 -2.90 -9.63 16.68
N LEU A 123 -2.79 -8.35 16.99
CA LEU A 123 -1.71 -7.85 17.83
C LEU A 123 -2.09 -7.90 19.32
N ASP A 124 -1.15 -8.30 20.16
CA ASP A 124 -1.27 -8.28 21.62
C ASP A 124 -0.78 -6.95 22.22
N VAL A 125 -1.34 -5.85 21.70
CA VAL A 125 -1.07 -4.49 22.20
C VAL A 125 -2.29 -3.62 21.95
N GLN A 126 -2.52 -2.63 22.81
CA GLN A 126 -3.56 -1.64 22.58
C GLN A 126 -3.07 -0.61 21.56
N LEU A 127 -3.77 -0.49 20.43
CA LEU A 127 -3.63 0.62 19.49
C LEU A 127 -4.99 1.29 19.31
N TYR A 128 -4.95 2.59 19.04
CA TYR A 128 -6.07 3.49 18.79
C TYR A 128 -7.03 3.68 19.98
N ASN A 129 -7.71 2.62 20.42
CA ASN A 129 -8.74 2.66 21.45
C ASN A 129 -8.77 1.35 22.27
N PRO A 130 -9.07 1.40 23.58
CA PRO A 130 -9.15 0.19 24.43
C PRO A 130 -10.20 -0.83 23.99
N ASN A 131 -11.25 -0.41 23.28
CA ASN A 131 -12.31 -1.30 22.79
C ASN A 131 -12.08 -1.77 21.34
N ALA A 132 -10.97 -1.37 20.73
CA ALA A 132 -10.58 -1.82 19.40
C ALA A 132 -9.56 -2.95 19.49
N THR A 133 -9.63 -3.90 18.55
CA THR A 133 -8.68 -5.01 18.46
C THR A 133 -7.78 -4.81 17.25
N PRO A 134 -6.49 -4.46 17.44
CA PRO A 134 -5.61 -4.21 16.31
C PRO A 134 -5.27 -5.50 15.56
N VAL A 135 -5.35 -5.44 14.23
CA VAL A 135 -4.96 -6.50 13.31
C VAL A 135 -3.88 -5.95 12.39
N LEU A 136 -2.79 -6.70 12.29
CA LEU A 136 -1.68 -6.43 11.38
C LEU A 136 -1.83 -7.31 10.15
N VAL A 137 -1.89 -6.68 8.99
CA VAL A 137 -1.90 -7.36 7.69
C VAL A 137 -0.57 -7.12 7.00
N ARG A 138 0.07 -8.19 6.53
CA ARG A 138 1.39 -8.17 5.90
C ARG A 138 1.33 -8.61 4.46
N CYS A 139 2.13 -7.96 3.63
CA CYS A 139 2.46 -8.39 2.29
C CYS A 139 3.87 -8.98 2.31
N ASN A 140 3.96 -10.31 2.16
CA ASN A 140 5.23 -11.02 2.14
C ASN A 140 5.61 -11.28 0.69
N TRP A 141 6.61 -10.55 0.19
CA TRP A 141 7.10 -10.71 -1.17
C TRP A 141 7.79 -12.07 -1.35
N ASN A 142 7.50 -12.75 -2.46
CA ASN A 142 8.09 -14.05 -2.78
C ASN A 142 9.55 -13.92 -3.24
N ASN A 143 9.89 -12.76 -3.80
CA ASN A 143 11.24 -12.41 -4.25
C ASN A 143 11.80 -11.29 -3.36
N SER A 144 13.12 -11.24 -3.23
CA SER A 144 13.80 -10.19 -2.48
C SER A 144 13.53 -8.80 -3.07
N LEU A 145 13.32 -7.84 -2.18
CA LEU A 145 13.35 -6.41 -2.51
C LEU A 145 14.80 -5.93 -2.66
N ASP A 146 14.98 -4.70 -3.14
CA ASP A 146 16.29 -4.05 -3.17
C ASP A 146 16.82 -3.83 -1.73
N GLU A 147 18.12 -3.58 -1.56
CA GLU A 147 18.76 -3.41 -0.24
C GLU A 147 18.15 -2.26 0.59
N ASP A 148 17.57 -1.27 -0.08
CA ASP A 148 16.85 -0.13 0.51
C ASP A 148 15.36 -0.43 0.80
N GLY A 149 14.92 -1.67 0.60
CA GLY A 149 13.54 -2.10 0.78
C GLY A 149 12.60 -1.69 -0.36
N MET A 150 13.11 -1.12 -1.45
CA MET A 150 12.31 -0.72 -2.61
C MET A 150 11.98 -1.93 -3.49
N ILE A 151 10.84 -1.85 -4.18
CA ILE A 151 10.39 -2.89 -5.09
C ILE A 151 11.17 -2.77 -6.41
N PRO A 152 11.94 -3.80 -6.80
CA PRO A 152 12.72 -3.77 -8.02
C PRO A 152 11.83 -3.80 -9.26
N LEU A 153 12.37 -3.30 -10.37
CA LEU A 153 11.68 -3.30 -11.67
C LEU A 153 11.20 -4.69 -12.11
N SER A 154 11.96 -5.74 -11.77
CA SER A 154 11.62 -7.15 -12.07
C SER A 154 10.34 -7.63 -11.38
N ILE A 155 9.88 -6.94 -10.33
CA ILE A 155 8.62 -7.22 -9.62
C ILE A 155 7.55 -6.19 -10.00
N ALA A 156 7.88 -4.90 -9.94
CA ALA A 156 6.92 -3.83 -10.17
C ALA A 156 6.37 -3.82 -11.60
N MET A 157 7.22 -4.03 -12.62
CA MET A 157 6.81 -3.92 -14.01
C MET A 157 5.85 -5.05 -14.44
N PRO A 158 6.10 -6.34 -14.15
CA PRO A 158 5.13 -7.39 -14.47
C PRO A 158 3.76 -7.16 -13.83
N LEU A 159 3.72 -6.80 -12.53
CA LEU A 159 2.48 -6.50 -11.82
C LEU A 159 1.73 -5.32 -12.44
N LEU A 160 2.46 -4.25 -12.81
CA LEU A 160 1.88 -3.12 -13.52
C LEU A 160 1.29 -3.53 -14.87
N LEU A 161 2.02 -4.34 -15.67
CA LEU A 161 1.56 -4.77 -17.00
C LEU A 161 0.32 -5.67 -16.92
N GLU A 162 0.28 -6.59 -15.96
CA GLU A 162 -0.88 -7.44 -15.73
C GLU A 162 -2.15 -6.64 -15.40
N LYS A 163 -2.00 -5.47 -14.77
CA LYS A 163 -3.13 -4.57 -14.49
C LYS A 163 -3.50 -3.68 -15.65
N GLU A 164 -2.52 -3.06 -16.30
CA GLU A 164 -2.80 -1.95 -17.21
C GLU A 164 -2.92 -2.39 -18.67
N VAL A 165 -2.23 -3.45 -19.10
CA VAL A 165 -2.32 -3.92 -20.49
C VAL A 165 -3.75 -4.33 -20.83
N PRO A 166 -4.46 -5.17 -20.06
CA PRO A 166 -5.82 -5.59 -20.40
C PRO A 166 -6.82 -4.45 -20.66
N CYS A 167 -6.55 -3.26 -20.13
CA CYS A 167 -7.38 -2.07 -20.33
C CYS A 167 -7.56 -1.68 -21.80
N TRP A 168 -6.69 -2.12 -22.72
CA TRP A 168 -6.82 -1.86 -24.16
C TRP A 168 -8.18 -2.32 -24.72
N GLN A 169 -8.81 -3.32 -24.09
CA GLN A 169 -10.10 -3.86 -24.50
C GLN A 169 -11.27 -2.89 -24.30
N TRP A 170 -11.15 -1.91 -23.41
CA TRP A 170 -12.24 -0.96 -23.09
C TRP A 170 -11.82 0.50 -22.99
N ALA A 171 -10.51 0.78 -23.00
CA ALA A 171 -10.00 2.15 -22.97
C ALA A 171 -10.43 2.91 -24.23
N GLN A 172 -10.79 4.17 -24.03
CA GLN A 172 -11.11 5.11 -25.12
C GLN A 172 -10.00 6.13 -25.36
N VAL A 173 -9.12 6.29 -24.38
CA VAL A 173 -7.98 7.22 -24.40
C VAL A 173 -6.78 6.58 -23.72
N ALA A 174 -5.60 6.98 -24.16
CA ALA A 174 -4.35 6.61 -23.51
C ALA A 174 -3.99 7.67 -22.44
N GLU A 175 -4.14 7.29 -21.18
CA GLU A 175 -3.75 8.12 -20.04
C GLU A 175 -2.22 8.32 -20.00
N THR A 176 -1.76 9.53 -19.72
CA THR A 176 -0.33 9.83 -19.70
C THR A 176 0.33 9.35 -18.41
N TRP A 177 1.67 9.31 -18.38
CA TRP A 177 2.39 9.10 -17.12
C TRP A 177 1.94 10.07 -16.03
N GLU A 178 1.70 11.35 -16.38
CA GLU A 178 1.40 12.37 -15.39
C GLU A 178 0.03 12.15 -14.73
N THR A 179 -0.97 11.65 -15.48
CA THR A 179 -2.29 11.31 -14.93
C THR A 179 -2.28 9.98 -14.18
N MET A 180 -1.52 8.99 -14.66
CA MET A 180 -1.44 7.66 -14.03
C MET A 180 -0.45 7.57 -12.86
N ARG A 181 0.44 8.55 -12.70
CA ARG A 181 1.53 8.52 -11.71
C ARG A 181 1.08 8.14 -10.29
N PRO A 182 -0.03 8.66 -9.73
CA PRO A 182 -0.47 8.25 -8.39
C PRO A 182 -0.85 6.77 -8.29
N TYR A 183 -1.35 6.17 -9.38
CA TYR A 183 -1.68 4.74 -9.44
C TYR A 183 -0.45 3.88 -9.64
N PHE A 184 0.57 4.39 -10.34
CA PHE A 184 1.80 3.62 -10.61
C PHE A 184 2.81 3.69 -9.48
N LEU A 185 2.86 4.81 -8.75
CA LEU A 185 3.85 5.05 -7.70
C LEU A 185 3.27 4.97 -6.28
N GLY A 186 1.94 4.89 -6.13
CA GLY A 186 1.30 5.06 -4.83
C GLY A 186 1.49 6.48 -4.31
N ARG A 187 1.28 6.70 -3.01
CA ARG A 187 1.50 7.99 -2.33
C ARG A 187 2.17 7.78 -0.97
N PRO A 188 3.08 8.68 -0.56
CA PRO A 188 3.57 9.85 -1.28
C PRO A 188 4.55 9.51 -2.41
N HIS A 189 4.65 10.37 -3.43
CA HIS A 189 5.51 10.14 -4.59
C HIS A 189 6.11 11.42 -5.18
N GLY A 190 7.25 11.25 -5.84
CA GLY A 190 7.88 12.22 -6.72
C GLY A 190 7.39 12.14 -8.15
N SER A 191 8.19 12.69 -9.08
CA SER A 191 7.90 12.56 -10.51
C SER A 191 8.12 11.14 -11.05
N ARG A 192 9.04 10.39 -10.44
CA ARG A 192 9.62 9.12 -10.94
C ARG A 192 10.08 8.17 -9.83
N SER A 193 9.70 8.42 -8.58
CA SER A 193 10.08 7.61 -7.42
C SER A 193 9.01 7.78 -6.35
N SER A 194 8.96 6.86 -5.40
CA SER A 194 8.07 6.92 -4.24
C SER A 194 8.70 6.15 -3.07
N LEU A 195 7.90 5.89 -2.03
CA LEU A 195 8.27 4.96 -0.96
C LEU A 195 8.16 3.48 -1.36
N PHE A 196 7.78 3.20 -2.61
CA PHE A 196 7.67 1.84 -3.13
C PHE A 196 8.74 1.50 -4.16
N VAL A 197 9.14 2.47 -4.99
CA VAL A 197 10.10 2.26 -6.07
C VAL A 197 11.11 3.40 -6.11
N ASN A 198 12.37 3.06 -6.34
CA ASN A 198 13.44 4.03 -6.52
C ASN A 198 13.34 4.76 -7.87
N GLN A 199 14.22 5.75 -8.07
CA GLN A 199 14.21 6.61 -9.27
C GLN A 199 14.50 5.84 -10.56
N GLU A 200 15.37 4.83 -10.51
CA GLU A 200 15.71 4.01 -11.67
C GLU A 200 14.51 3.18 -12.13
N THR A 201 13.89 2.45 -11.19
CA THR A 201 12.68 1.65 -11.42
C THR A 201 11.54 2.52 -11.95
N GLY A 202 11.23 3.65 -11.29
CA GLY A 202 10.15 4.52 -11.75
C GLY A 202 10.43 5.19 -13.10
N GLN A 203 11.69 5.51 -13.43
CA GLN A 203 12.06 6.00 -14.76
C GLN A 203 11.93 4.90 -15.83
N ALA A 204 12.26 3.65 -15.51
CA ALA A 204 12.05 2.53 -16.41
C ALA A 204 10.55 2.25 -16.65
N MET A 205 9.74 2.23 -15.60
CA MET A 205 8.27 2.11 -15.70
C MET A 205 7.68 3.20 -16.60
N LYS A 206 8.11 4.47 -16.43
CA LYS A 206 7.68 5.59 -17.28
C LYS A 206 8.01 5.36 -18.76
N ARG A 207 9.21 4.86 -19.07
CA ARG A 207 9.61 4.56 -20.46
C ARG A 207 8.72 3.49 -21.07
N VAL A 208 8.44 2.41 -20.35
CA VAL A 208 7.57 1.34 -20.83
C VAL A 208 6.14 1.85 -21.05
N TRP A 209 5.58 2.58 -20.08
CA TRP A 209 4.23 3.15 -20.22
C TRP A 209 4.11 4.08 -21.43
N ASN A 210 5.08 4.99 -21.62
CA ASN A 210 5.10 5.89 -22.76
C ASN A 210 5.21 5.13 -24.10
N ALA A 211 5.96 4.03 -24.14
CA ALA A 211 6.03 3.18 -25.32
C ALA A 211 4.68 2.50 -25.61
N LEU A 212 4.00 1.98 -24.58
CA LEU A 212 2.68 1.36 -24.72
C LEU A 212 1.64 2.34 -25.27
N ILE A 213 1.49 3.52 -24.66
CA ILE A 213 0.51 4.51 -25.14
C ILE A 213 0.86 5.05 -26.53
N GLY A 214 2.16 5.09 -26.89
CA GLY A 214 2.63 5.48 -28.21
C GLY A 214 2.26 4.53 -29.34
N THR A 215 1.83 3.30 -29.02
CA THR A 215 1.33 2.33 -30.01
C THR A 215 -0.08 2.66 -30.50
N GLY A 216 -0.83 3.49 -29.76
CA GLY A 216 -2.25 3.74 -30.00
C GLY A 216 -3.19 2.64 -29.48
N MET A 217 -2.68 1.62 -28.78
CA MET A 217 -3.50 0.47 -28.31
C MET A 217 -4.64 0.84 -27.36
N PHE A 218 -4.54 1.98 -26.65
CA PHE A 218 -5.57 2.47 -25.74
C PHE A 218 -6.44 3.59 -26.35
N GLY A 219 -6.26 3.88 -27.64
CA GLY A 219 -6.87 5.05 -28.31
C GLY A 219 -5.98 6.29 -28.31
N PRO A 220 -6.53 7.48 -28.64
CA PRO A 220 -5.78 8.73 -28.67
C PRO A 220 -5.22 9.11 -27.30
N ILE A 221 -4.05 9.75 -27.28
CA ILE A 221 -3.43 10.23 -26.04
C ILE A 221 -4.29 11.34 -25.44
N LYS A 222 -4.58 11.22 -24.13
CA LYS A 222 -5.32 12.23 -23.37
C LYS A 222 -4.39 13.41 -23.09
N VAL A 223 -4.60 14.51 -23.81
CA VAL A 223 -3.87 15.79 -23.66
C VAL A 223 -4.50 16.62 -22.54
#